data_AF-A0A5J6VSM5-F1
#
_entry.id   AF-A0A5J6VSM5-F1
#
_cell.length_a   1.000
_cell.length_b   1.000
_cell.length_c   1.000
_cell.angle_alpha   90.00
_cell.angle_beta   90.00
_cell.angle_gamma   90.00
#
_symmetry.space_group_name_H-M   'P 1'
#
loop_
_entity.id
_entity.type
_entity.pdbx_description
1 polymer ?
#
loop_
_entity_poly.entity_id
_entity_poly.type
_entity_poly.pdbx_seq_one_letter_code
_entity_poly.pdbx_strand_id
1 'polypeptide(L)'
;MKFTASEFLAFARVVQSEEWRTLSQKKAYRFTVEDRGLRVVPSTGDERLVSNWEIARFCETYSQSNSVKTKDYSKLFNKSYLLPVAHSFDPKRVEFSLADEVVDTSDLHEGAVRLVSVNAYERNAEARRRCVEAHGSSCVVCGFSFAQVYGDVAAGFIHVDHLSPIALKGGNYKVDPVSDLLPVCPNCHAVIHLRGGCMSIEELRGHLRART
;
A
#
# COMPACT_ATOMS: atom_id res chain seq x y z
N MET A 1 -16.11 1.39 0.17
CA MET A 1 -14.70 1.00 -0.04
C MET A 1 -13.91 2.28 -0.07
N LYS A 2 -12.96 2.47 0.85
CA LYS A 2 -12.04 3.63 0.76
C LYS A 2 -11.06 3.30 -0.36
N PHE A 3 -10.89 4.21 -1.31
CA PHE A 3 -9.92 4.08 -2.40
C PHE A 3 -8.69 4.89 -2.02
N THR A 4 -7.70 4.24 -1.43
CA THR A 4 -6.48 4.86 -0.91
C THR A 4 -5.45 5.11 -2.02
N ALA A 5 -4.47 6.00 -1.78
CA ALA A 5 -3.35 6.19 -2.72
C ALA A 5 -2.53 4.92 -2.93
N SER A 6 -2.38 4.14 -1.88
CA SER A 6 -1.74 2.84 -1.88
C SER A 6 -2.41 1.86 -2.86
N GLU A 7 -3.74 1.71 -2.76
CA GLU A 7 -4.51 0.87 -3.70
C GLU A 7 -4.47 1.40 -5.13
N PHE A 8 -4.54 2.73 -5.29
CA PHE A 8 -4.38 3.37 -6.61
C PHE A 8 -3.02 2.99 -7.22
N LEU A 9 -1.92 3.15 -6.48
CA LEU A 9 -0.57 2.89 -6.98
C LEU A 9 -0.33 1.41 -7.26
N ALA A 10 -0.85 0.53 -6.41
CA ALA A 10 -0.77 -0.91 -6.62
C ALA A 10 -1.52 -1.33 -7.88
N PHE A 11 -2.76 -0.85 -8.05
CA PHE A 11 -3.53 -1.10 -9.26
C PHE A 11 -2.84 -0.51 -10.49
N ALA A 12 -2.40 0.75 -10.42
CA ALA A 12 -1.66 1.43 -11.48
C ALA A 12 -0.45 0.60 -11.94
N ARG A 13 0.30 0.00 -11.00
CA ARG A 13 1.47 -0.83 -11.32
C ARG A 13 1.10 -2.09 -12.12
N VAL A 14 -0.06 -2.70 -11.83
CA VAL A 14 -0.56 -3.86 -12.60
C VAL A 14 -0.93 -3.46 -14.02
N VAL A 15 -1.53 -2.29 -14.20
CA VAL A 15 -2.12 -1.87 -15.48
C VAL A 15 -1.27 -0.85 -16.26
N GLN A 16 -0.04 -0.58 -15.82
CA GLN A 16 0.85 0.42 -16.43
C GLN A 16 1.32 0.04 -17.85
N SER A 17 1.23 -1.24 -18.22
CA SER A 17 1.50 -1.72 -19.59
C SER A 17 0.34 -1.52 -20.56
N GLU A 18 -0.85 -1.12 -20.08
CA GLU A 18 -2.02 -0.87 -20.91
C GLU A 18 -1.98 0.52 -21.58
N GLU A 19 -2.81 0.72 -22.61
CA GLU A 19 -3.02 2.03 -23.22
C GLU A 19 -4.13 2.80 -22.52
N TRP A 20 -3.86 4.06 -22.15
CA TRP A 20 -4.80 4.86 -21.37
C TRP A 20 -5.34 6.06 -22.14
N ARG A 21 -6.58 6.44 -21.85
CA ARG A 21 -7.24 7.63 -22.40
C ARG A 21 -7.96 8.43 -21.34
N THR A 22 -7.76 9.75 -21.36
CA THR A 22 -8.47 10.67 -20.46
C THR A 22 -9.99 10.57 -20.66
N LEU A 23 -10.78 10.65 -19.57
CA LEU A 23 -12.23 10.41 -19.65
C LEU A 23 -12.97 11.44 -20.52
N SER A 24 -12.61 12.73 -20.40
CA SER A 24 -13.29 13.84 -21.06
C SER A 24 -12.80 14.08 -22.49
N GLN A 25 -11.49 14.28 -22.69
CA GLN A 25 -10.94 14.62 -24.01
C GLN A 25 -10.55 13.40 -24.85
N LYS A 26 -10.59 12.19 -24.29
CA LYS A 26 -10.17 10.94 -24.95
C LYS A 26 -8.71 10.94 -25.48
N LYS A 27 -7.89 11.89 -25.01
CA LYS A 27 -6.46 11.98 -25.30
C LYS A 27 -5.72 10.78 -24.72
N ALA A 28 -4.86 10.17 -25.53
CA ALA A 28 -4.05 9.03 -25.14
C ALA A 28 -2.89 9.44 -24.22
N TYR A 29 -2.47 8.54 -23.35
CA TYR A 29 -1.29 8.69 -22.52
C TYR A 29 -0.80 7.31 -22.05
N ARG A 30 0.45 7.27 -21.60
CA ARG A 30 1.03 6.15 -20.86
C ARG A 30 1.51 6.65 -19.50
N PHE A 31 1.79 5.73 -18.59
CA PHE A 31 2.40 6.09 -17.32
C PHE A 31 3.29 4.98 -16.79
N THR A 32 4.13 5.31 -15.82
CA THR A 32 4.95 4.36 -15.06
C THR A 32 4.86 4.73 -13.58
N VAL A 33 4.70 3.72 -12.74
CA VAL A 33 4.72 3.90 -11.28
C VAL A 33 6.16 3.93 -10.79
N GLU A 34 6.54 5.02 -10.12
CA GLU A 34 7.86 5.25 -9.53
C GLU A 34 7.76 5.45 -8.01
N ASP A 35 8.89 5.40 -7.30
CA ASP A 35 8.93 5.61 -5.84
C ASP A 35 8.34 6.96 -5.41
N ARG A 36 8.46 7.98 -6.26
CA ARG A 36 8.00 9.36 -5.98
C ARG A 36 6.58 9.65 -6.48
N GLY A 37 5.94 8.72 -7.19
CA GLY A 37 4.58 8.87 -7.70
C GLY A 37 4.37 8.26 -9.08
N LEU A 38 3.62 8.96 -9.92
CA LEU A 38 3.22 8.48 -11.25
C LEU A 38 3.86 9.35 -12.32
N ARG A 39 4.81 8.81 -13.09
CA ARG A 39 5.30 9.48 -14.30
C ARG A 39 4.28 9.27 -15.41
N VAL A 40 3.69 10.35 -15.89
CA VAL A 40 2.72 10.37 -16.97
C VAL A 40 3.38 10.91 -18.24
N VAL A 41 3.19 10.19 -19.35
CA VAL A 41 3.65 10.54 -20.69
C VAL A 41 2.42 10.74 -21.58
N PRO A 42 1.94 11.99 -21.74
CA PRO A 42 0.81 12.30 -22.62
C PRO A 42 1.16 12.04 -24.09
N SER A 43 0.17 11.73 -24.93
CA SER A 43 0.38 11.67 -26.38
C SER A 43 0.69 13.04 -26.99
N THR A 44 0.35 14.13 -26.29
CA THR A 44 0.60 15.51 -26.69
C THR A 44 1.00 16.35 -25.47
N GLY A 45 2.13 17.05 -25.55
CA GLY A 45 2.71 17.86 -24.47
C GLY A 45 3.80 17.14 -23.66
N ASP A 46 4.30 17.82 -22.63
CA ASP A 46 5.44 17.33 -21.85
C ASP A 46 5.07 16.25 -20.83
N GLU A 47 6.06 15.42 -20.51
CA GLU A 47 6.00 14.46 -19.41
C GLU A 47 5.78 15.16 -18.06
N ARG A 48 5.10 14.45 -17.15
CA ARG A 48 4.71 15.00 -15.85
C ARG A 48 4.90 13.96 -14.77
N LEU A 49 5.53 14.35 -13.66
CA LEU A 49 5.52 13.55 -12.44
C LEU A 49 4.36 14.00 -11.56
N VAL A 50 3.39 13.12 -11.33
CA VAL A 50 2.34 13.32 -10.33
C VAL A 50 2.83 12.76 -9.01
N SER A 51 3.02 13.63 -8.02
CA SER A 51 3.61 13.22 -6.74
C SER A 51 2.70 12.31 -5.93
N ASN A 52 3.28 11.49 -5.04
CA ASN A 52 2.51 10.68 -4.08
C ASN A 52 1.50 11.51 -3.26
N TRP A 53 1.86 12.75 -2.93
CA TRP A 53 0.98 13.67 -2.22
C TRP A 53 -0.24 14.10 -3.05
N GLU A 54 -0.05 14.42 -4.33
CA GLU A 54 -1.16 14.74 -5.24
C GLU A 54 -2.09 13.53 -5.43
N ILE A 55 -1.52 12.33 -5.54
CA ILE A 55 -2.28 11.07 -5.64
C ILE A 55 -3.10 10.83 -4.36
N ALA A 56 -2.50 11.03 -3.18
CA ALA A 56 -3.22 10.92 -1.90
C ALA A 56 -4.41 11.87 -1.82
N ARG A 57 -4.21 13.14 -2.17
CA ARG A 57 -5.28 14.14 -2.16
C ARG A 57 -6.37 13.85 -3.19
N PHE A 58 -6.00 13.32 -4.36
CA PHE A 58 -6.94 12.84 -5.36
C PHE A 58 -7.79 11.70 -4.83
N CYS A 59 -7.16 10.65 -4.29
CA CYS A 59 -7.82 9.47 -3.74
C CYS A 59 -8.77 9.79 -2.59
N GLU A 60 -8.40 10.73 -1.71
CA GLU A 60 -9.28 11.23 -0.65
C GLU A 60 -10.56 11.86 -1.22
N THR A 61 -10.40 12.75 -2.21
CA THR A 61 -11.54 13.41 -2.87
C THR A 61 -12.40 12.42 -3.65
N TYR A 62 -11.76 11.46 -4.33
CA TYR A 62 -12.44 10.43 -5.13
C TYR A 62 -13.24 9.49 -4.23
N SER A 63 -12.67 9.05 -3.11
CA SER A 63 -13.34 8.17 -2.14
C SER A 63 -14.61 8.76 -1.53
N GLN A 64 -14.66 10.09 -1.39
CA GLN A 64 -15.84 10.79 -0.84
C GLN A 64 -16.93 11.00 -1.88
N SER A 65 -16.54 11.26 -3.14
CA SER A 65 -17.47 11.73 -4.18
C SER A 65 -17.84 10.66 -5.22
N ASN A 66 -16.96 9.69 -5.46
CA ASN A 66 -16.96 8.78 -6.62
C ASN A 66 -17.18 9.50 -7.96
N SER A 67 -16.80 10.78 -8.06
CA SER A 67 -17.09 11.55 -9.25
C SER A 67 -16.09 11.25 -10.36
N VAL A 68 -16.61 11.01 -11.56
CA VAL A 68 -15.82 10.87 -12.79
C VAL A 68 -15.62 12.20 -13.53
N LYS A 69 -16.14 13.31 -12.99
CA LYS A 69 -16.09 14.63 -13.63
C LYS A 69 -14.86 15.39 -13.18
N THR A 70 -14.01 15.80 -14.13
CA THR A 70 -12.78 16.57 -13.86
C THR A 70 -13.02 17.85 -13.06
N LYS A 71 -14.18 18.50 -13.21
CA LYS A 71 -14.52 19.74 -12.50
C LYS A 71 -14.59 19.58 -10.97
N ASP A 72 -14.89 18.39 -10.48
CA ASP A 72 -15.06 18.12 -9.05
C ASP A 72 -13.70 18.03 -8.32
N TYR A 73 -12.61 18.03 -9.10
CA TYR A 73 -11.22 17.99 -8.63
C TYR A 73 -10.48 19.29 -8.99
N SER A 74 -11.17 20.43 -8.99
CA SER A 74 -10.66 21.71 -9.50
C SER A 74 -9.29 22.11 -8.95
N LYS A 75 -9.01 21.82 -7.68
CA LYS A 75 -7.74 22.12 -6.97
C LYS A 75 -6.58 21.16 -7.26
N LEU A 76 -6.78 20.11 -8.06
CA LEU A 76 -5.76 19.11 -8.38
C LEU A 76 -5.26 19.26 -9.81
N PHE A 77 -3.94 19.31 -9.95
CA PHE A 77 -3.27 19.23 -11.24
C PHE A 77 -3.25 17.77 -11.70
N ASN A 78 -3.21 17.52 -13.02
CA ASN A 78 -3.10 16.17 -13.61
C ASN A 78 -4.25 15.17 -13.34
N LYS A 79 -5.32 15.58 -12.65
CA LYS A 79 -6.56 14.80 -12.39
C LYS A 79 -7.13 14.03 -13.60
N SER A 80 -6.99 14.57 -14.81
CA SER A 80 -7.47 13.95 -16.04
C SER A 80 -6.81 12.60 -16.35
N TYR A 81 -5.61 12.37 -15.82
CA TYR A 81 -4.82 11.13 -15.98
C TYR A 81 -5.04 10.14 -14.82
N LEU A 82 -5.40 10.64 -13.63
CA LEU A 82 -5.70 9.78 -12.48
C LEU A 82 -7.12 9.21 -12.57
N LEU A 83 -8.08 9.98 -13.08
CA LEU A 83 -9.49 9.60 -13.15
C LEU A 83 -9.75 8.29 -13.93
N PRO A 84 -9.20 8.06 -15.14
CA PRO A 84 -9.39 6.80 -15.82
C PRO A 84 -8.88 5.60 -15.01
N VAL A 85 -7.70 5.72 -14.39
CA VAL A 85 -7.10 4.65 -13.57
C VAL A 85 -7.97 4.35 -12.36
N ALA A 86 -8.44 5.38 -11.66
CA ALA A 86 -9.34 5.25 -10.52
C ALA A 86 -10.71 4.68 -10.90
N HIS A 87 -11.24 5.06 -12.06
CA HIS A 87 -12.53 4.58 -12.56
C HIS A 87 -12.47 3.12 -13.00
N SER A 88 -11.34 2.70 -13.55
CA SER A 88 -11.08 1.30 -13.94
C SER A 88 -10.63 0.42 -12.77
N PHE A 89 -10.53 0.96 -11.55
CA PHE A 89 -10.08 0.20 -10.39
C PHE A 89 -11.01 -0.98 -10.11
N ASP A 90 -10.46 -2.18 -10.23
CA ASP A 90 -11.10 -3.42 -9.81
C ASP A 90 -10.23 -4.03 -8.70
N PRO A 91 -10.73 -4.13 -7.46
CA PRO A 91 -9.97 -4.74 -6.36
C PRO A 91 -9.59 -6.20 -6.66
N LYS A 92 -10.31 -6.90 -7.56
CA LYS A 92 -9.98 -8.29 -7.94
C LYS A 92 -8.78 -8.38 -8.90
N ARG A 93 -8.44 -7.31 -9.63
CA ARG A 93 -7.31 -7.29 -10.57
C ARG A 93 -5.96 -7.08 -9.92
N VAL A 94 -5.92 -6.69 -8.64
CA VAL A 94 -4.65 -6.67 -7.92
C VAL A 94 -4.33 -8.11 -7.51
N GLU A 95 -3.56 -8.77 -8.37
CA GLU A 95 -3.04 -10.12 -8.12
C GLU A 95 -2.21 -10.14 -6.84
N PHE A 96 -2.27 -11.26 -6.12
CA PHE A 96 -1.38 -11.50 -5.00
C PHE A 96 -0.01 -11.82 -5.57
N SER A 97 0.99 -11.02 -5.20
CA SER A 97 2.40 -11.33 -5.42
C SER A 97 3.11 -11.27 -4.09
N LEU A 98 3.94 -12.26 -3.84
CA LEU A 98 4.87 -12.23 -2.71
C LEU A 98 6.08 -11.38 -3.08
N ALA A 99 6.75 -10.80 -2.08
CA ALA A 99 7.87 -9.89 -2.33
C ALA A 99 9.09 -10.59 -2.95
N ASP A 100 9.19 -11.90 -2.78
CA ASP A 100 10.22 -12.80 -3.30
C ASP A 100 9.83 -13.49 -4.61
N GLU A 101 8.59 -13.32 -5.08
CA GLU A 101 8.17 -13.78 -6.41
C GLU A 101 8.69 -12.82 -7.48
N VAL A 102 9.48 -13.34 -8.41
CA VAL A 102 9.90 -12.59 -9.60
C VAL A 102 8.93 -12.92 -10.71
N VAL A 103 8.43 -11.89 -11.40
CA VAL A 103 7.58 -12.07 -12.59
C VAL A 103 8.41 -12.83 -13.63
N ASP A 104 8.09 -14.11 -13.84
CA ASP A 104 8.71 -14.94 -14.86
C ASP A 104 7.67 -15.41 -15.88
N THR A 105 8.07 -15.35 -17.14
CA THR A 105 7.19 -15.52 -18.29
C THR A 105 6.93 -17.00 -18.55
N SER A 106 5.66 -17.39 -18.49
CA SER A 106 4.97 -18.58 -19.07
C SER A 106 5.49 -20.00 -18.80
N ASP A 107 6.76 -20.20 -18.48
CA ASP A 107 7.35 -21.52 -18.28
C ASP A 107 7.69 -21.69 -16.79
N LEU A 108 7.09 -22.69 -16.14
CA LEU A 108 7.16 -22.96 -14.68
C LEU A 108 8.55 -23.47 -14.22
N HIS A 109 9.62 -22.81 -14.65
CA HIS A 109 10.99 -23.11 -14.29
C HIS A 109 11.36 -22.36 -13.00
N GLU A 110 11.86 -23.09 -12.02
CA GLU A 110 12.29 -22.55 -10.73
C GLU A 110 13.80 -22.78 -10.48
N GLY A 111 14.34 -22.14 -9.44
CA GLY A 111 15.71 -22.37 -8.96
C GLY A 111 16.80 -21.45 -9.54
N ALA A 112 16.45 -20.58 -10.49
CA ALA A 112 17.36 -19.54 -10.97
C ALA A 112 17.61 -18.48 -9.87
N VAL A 113 18.87 -18.20 -9.57
CA VAL A 113 19.22 -17.11 -8.65
C VAL A 113 19.10 -15.78 -9.38
N ARG A 114 18.25 -14.89 -8.86
CA ARG A 114 18.11 -13.51 -9.35
C ARG A 114 18.44 -12.53 -8.23
N LEU A 115 19.16 -11.45 -8.58
CA LEU A 115 19.39 -10.35 -7.64
C LEU A 115 18.22 -9.38 -7.70
N VAL A 116 17.52 -9.21 -6.57
CA VAL A 116 16.44 -8.23 -6.42
C VAL A 116 16.91 -7.13 -5.47
N SER A 117 16.92 -5.89 -5.94
CA SER A 117 17.21 -4.73 -5.09
C SER A 117 15.93 -4.25 -4.42
N VAL A 118 15.91 -4.22 -3.09
CA VAL A 118 14.77 -3.71 -2.30
C VAL A 118 15.21 -2.52 -1.45
N ASN A 119 14.34 -1.51 -1.35
CA ASN A 119 14.55 -0.39 -0.43
C ASN A 119 14.27 -0.86 1.01
N ALA A 120 15.29 -0.80 1.87
CA ALA A 120 15.13 -1.05 3.30
C ALA A 120 15.04 0.28 4.05
N TYR A 121 13.90 0.53 4.69
CA TYR A 121 13.75 1.67 5.60
C TYR A 121 14.34 1.31 6.97
N GLU A 122 15.08 2.24 7.59
CA GLU A 122 15.62 2.06 8.93
C GLU A 122 14.49 1.76 9.94
N ARG A 123 14.57 0.61 10.60
CA ARG A 123 13.66 0.23 11.70
C ARG A 123 14.46 0.12 12.98
N ASN A 124 14.10 0.89 13.99
CA ASN A 124 14.82 0.91 15.25
C ASN A 124 14.36 -0.26 16.15
N ALA A 125 15.26 -1.21 16.41
CA ALA A 125 14.99 -2.36 17.27
C ALA A 125 14.57 -1.97 18.70
N GLU A 126 15.09 -0.85 19.21
CA GLU A 126 14.69 -0.31 20.51
C GLU A 126 13.26 0.21 20.50
N ALA A 127 12.81 0.83 19.40
CA ALA A 127 11.41 1.26 19.27
C ALA A 127 10.46 0.05 19.25
N ARG A 128 10.84 -1.03 18.54
CA ARG A 128 10.09 -2.30 18.61
C ARG A 128 10.04 -2.84 20.03
N ARG A 129 11.17 -2.90 20.73
CA ARG A 129 11.25 -3.42 22.11
C ARG A 129 10.32 -2.64 23.04
N ARG A 130 10.39 -1.31 23.03
CA ARG A 130 9.54 -0.43 23.84
C ARG A 130 8.05 -0.55 23.51
N CYS A 131 7.71 -0.73 22.23
CA CYS A 131 6.32 -1.01 21.83
C CYS A 131 5.82 -2.32 22.46
N VAL A 132 6.62 -3.39 22.42
CA VAL A 132 6.26 -4.69 22.99
C VAL A 132 6.20 -4.62 24.53
N GLU A 133 7.09 -3.86 25.17
CA GLU A 133 7.03 -3.63 26.63
C GLU A 133 5.76 -2.87 27.03
N ALA A 134 5.32 -1.89 26.24
CA ALA A 134 4.14 -1.08 26.54
C ALA A 134 2.82 -1.80 26.24
N HIS A 135 2.75 -2.56 25.15
CA HIS A 135 1.50 -3.15 24.62
C HIS A 135 1.41 -4.67 24.78
N GLY A 136 2.50 -5.34 25.15
CA GLY A 136 2.63 -6.80 25.13
C GLY A 136 2.94 -7.37 23.75
N SER A 137 3.00 -8.70 23.67
CA SER A 137 3.35 -9.44 22.44
C SER A 137 2.16 -10.16 21.78
N SER A 138 0.94 -9.81 22.15
CA SER A 138 -0.28 -10.33 21.53
C SER A 138 -0.71 -9.42 20.38
N CYS A 139 -1.19 -10.02 19.29
CA CYS A 139 -1.69 -9.27 18.14
C CYS A 139 -2.90 -8.44 18.53
N VAL A 140 -2.85 -7.12 18.34
CA VAL A 140 -3.99 -6.23 18.64
C VAL A 140 -5.21 -6.51 17.76
N VAL A 141 -5.01 -7.09 16.58
CA VAL A 141 -6.09 -7.38 15.63
C VAL A 141 -6.87 -8.63 16.03
N CYS A 142 -6.17 -9.77 16.17
CA CYS A 142 -6.80 -11.10 16.32
C CYS A 142 -6.51 -11.80 17.65
N GLY A 143 -5.77 -11.17 18.57
CA GLY A 143 -5.42 -11.73 19.87
C GLY A 143 -4.36 -12.84 19.85
N PHE A 144 -3.86 -13.24 18.68
CA PHE A 144 -2.84 -14.29 18.57
C PHE A 144 -1.57 -13.95 19.37
N SER A 145 -1.09 -14.92 20.14
CA SER A 145 0.17 -14.83 20.90
C SER A 145 1.07 -16.02 20.55
N PHE A 146 2.28 -15.73 20.09
CA PHE A 146 3.27 -16.75 19.77
C PHE A 146 3.68 -17.56 21.00
N ALA A 147 3.88 -16.90 22.14
CA ALA A 147 4.24 -17.56 23.40
C ALA A 147 3.15 -18.54 23.85
N GLN A 148 1.88 -18.18 23.70
CA GLN A 148 0.77 -19.05 24.11
C GLN A 148 0.61 -20.28 23.20
N VAL A 149 0.93 -20.15 21.91
CA VAL A 149 0.72 -21.22 20.92
C VAL A 149 1.96 -22.10 20.75
N TYR A 150 3.15 -21.52 20.78
CA TYR A 150 4.42 -22.22 20.51
C TYR A 150 5.31 -22.35 21.75
N GLY A 151 4.94 -21.75 22.88
CA GLY A 151 5.73 -21.76 24.11
C GLY A 151 6.93 -20.82 24.07
N ASP A 152 7.89 -21.08 24.96
CA ASP A 152 9.00 -20.16 25.25
C ASP A 152 9.93 -19.91 24.06
N VAL A 153 10.00 -20.86 23.10
CA VAL A 153 10.79 -20.69 21.86
C VAL A 153 10.37 -19.47 21.04
N ALA A 154 9.14 -19.00 21.21
CA ALA A 154 8.59 -17.83 20.54
C ALA A 154 8.14 -16.72 21.51
N ALA A 155 8.64 -16.74 22.76
CA ALA A 155 8.35 -15.69 23.73
C ALA A 155 8.84 -14.32 23.26
N GLY A 156 7.97 -13.30 23.32
CA GLY A 156 8.28 -11.94 22.85
C GLY A 156 8.36 -11.79 21.32
N PHE A 157 8.15 -12.86 20.56
CA PHE A 157 8.10 -12.80 19.10
C PHE A 157 6.74 -12.26 18.64
N ILE A 158 6.78 -11.12 17.93
CA ILE A 158 5.63 -10.48 17.29
C ILE A 158 6.17 -9.44 16.28
N HIS A 159 5.42 -9.15 15.23
CA HIS A 159 5.72 -8.01 14.35
C HIS A 159 5.16 -6.73 14.96
N VAL A 160 5.72 -5.58 14.56
CA VAL A 160 5.23 -4.26 14.97
C VAL A 160 4.96 -3.45 13.72
N ASP A 161 3.74 -2.91 13.63
CA ASP A 161 3.26 -2.10 12.51
C ASP A 161 3.13 -0.63 12.91
N HIS A 162 3.26 0.26 11.93
CA HIS A 162 3.06 1.70 12.15
C HIS A 162 1.59 2.05 11.89
N LEU A 163 0.95 2.71 12.85
CA LEU A 163 -0.44 3.18 12.71
C LEU A 163 -0.64 4.16 11.54
N SER A 164 0.42 4.86 11.15
CA SER A 164 0.45 5.72 9.98
C SER A 164 1.65 5.35 9.10
N PRO A 165 1.44 5.04 7.81
CA PRO A 165 2.51 4.59 6.93
C PRO A 165 3.67 5.59 6.88
N ILE A 166 4.90 5.12 7.07
CA ILE A 166 6.12 5.94 7.01
C ILE A 166 6.21 6.68 5.66
N ALA A 167 5.79 6.02 4.58
CA ALA A 167 5.79 6.58 3.22
C ALA A 167 4.92 7.84 3.08
N LEU A 168 3.89 8.01 3.92
CA LEU A 168 3.04 9.19 3.93
C LEU A 168 3.56 10.32 4.84
N LYS A 169 4.42 10.01 5.82
CA LYS A 169 4.95 10.99 6.78
C LYS A 169 6.10 11.85 6.23
N GLY A 170 6.90 11.31 5.30
CA GLY A 170 7.98 12.03 4.60
C GLY A 170 9.15 12.45 5.51
N GLY A 171 10.38 12.12 5.10
CA GLY A 171 11.60 12.52 5.82
C GLY A 171 11.93 11.72 7.09
N ASN A 172 12.90 12.19 7.87
CA ASN A 172 13.31 11.60 9.14
C ASN A 172 12.38 12.08 10.25
N TYR A 173 11.62 11.17 10.88
CA TYR A 173 10.82 11.48 12.07
C TYR A 173 11.21 10.58 13.23
N LYS A 174 11.08 11.10 14.45
CA LYS A 174 11.28 10.32 15.67
C LYS A 174 10.00 9.57 15.99
N VAL A 175 10.03 8.24 15.89
CA VAL A 175 8.91 7.37 16.23
C VAL A 175 8.65 7.37 17.74
N ASP A 176 7.38 7.46 18.12
CA ASP A 176 6.92 7.18 19.49
C ASP A 176 6.47 5.71 19.59
N PRO A 177 7.20 4.85 20.32
CA PRO A 177 6.89 3.44 20.45
C PRO A 177 5.52 3.11 21.02
N VAL A 178 4.87 4.04 21.71
CA VAL A 178 3.56 3.83 22.35
C VAL A 178 2.43 4.30 21.44
N SER A 179 2.59 5.48 20.83
CA SER A 179 1.51 6.13 20.08
C SER A 179 1.58 5.89 18.56
N ASP A 180 2.73 5.56 17.99
CA ASP A 180 2.88 5.30 16.55
C ASP A 180 2.87 3.81 16.18
N LEU A 181 3.12 2.92 17.15
CA LEU A 181 3.41 1.50 16.92
C LEU A 181 2.43 0.58 17.65
N LEU A 182 2.09 -0.55 17.01
CA LEU A 182 1.28 -1.60 17.63
C LEU A 182 1.78 -3.01 17.27
N PRO A 183 1.66 -3.99 18.18
CA PRO A 183 2.00 -5.38 17.91
C PRO A 183 0.94 -6.07 17.03
N VAL A 184 1.38 -6.71 15.95
CA VAL A 184 0.53 -7.48 15.02
C VAL A 184 1.19 -8.81 14.66
N CYS A 185 0.39 -9.87 14.44
CA CYS A 185 0.95 -11.14 13.98
C CYS A 185 1.31 -11.07 12.48
N PRO A 186 2.20 -11.93 11.97
CA PRO A 186 2.61 -11.94 10.56
C PRO A 186 1.42 -12.01 9.59
N ASN A 187 0.39 -12.79 9.92
CA ASN A 187 -0.80 -12.92 9.06
C ASN A 187 -1.60 -11.61 9.00
N CYS A 188 -1.87 -10.98 10.14
CA CYS A 188 -2.57 -9.69 10.15
C CYS A 188 -1.73 -8.59 9.49
N HIS A 189 -0.42 -8.58 9.74
CA HIS A 189 0.50 -7.65 9.10
C HIS A 189 0.49 -7.79 7.56
N ALA A 190 0.48 -9.02 7.04
CA ALA A 190 0.36 -9.27 5.60
C ALA A 190 -0.97 -8.75 5.04
N VAL A 191 -2.09 -8.92 5.76
CA VAL A 191 -3.39 -8.41 5.31
C VAL A 191 -3.47 -6.88 5.37
N ILE A 192 -2.86 -6.24 6.37
CA ILE A 192 -2.76 -4.77 6.47
C ILE A 192 -2.14 -4.17 5.21
N HIS A 193 -1.04 -4.79 4.75
CA HIS A 193 -0.24 -4.33 3.61
C HIS A 193 -0.64 -4.97 2.27
N LEU A 194 -1.73 -5.75 2.26
CA LEU A 194 -2.16 -6.49 1.09
C LEU A 194 -2.50 -5.52 -0.05
N ARG A 195 -2.14 -5.90 -1.28
CA ARG A 195 -2.41 -5.08 -2.49
C ARG A 195 -1.82 -3.66 -2.40
N GLY A 196 -0.67 -3.53 -1.74
CA GLY A 196 0.02 -2.25 -1.53
C GLY A 196 -0.72 -1.27 -0.62
N GLY A 197 -1.85 -1.70 -0.05
CA GLY A 197 -2.70 -0.99 0.90
C GLY A 197 -2.02 -0.72 2.25
N CYS A 198 -2.69 0.08 3.08
CA CYS A 198 -2.43 0.16 4.53
C CYS A 198 -3.79 0.21 5.23
N MET A 199 -4.42 -0.96 5.34
CA MET A 199 -5.72 -1.12 6.00
C MET A 199 -5.60 -0.76 7.49
N SER A 200 -6.61 -0.08 8.05
CA SER A 200 -6.58 0.23 9.48
C SER A 200 -6.82 -1.02 10.34
N ILE A 201 -6.39 -0.97 11.60
CA ILE A 201 -6.64 -2.05 12.57
C ILE A 201 -8.14 -2.33 12.72
N GLU A 202 -8.95 -1.27 12.78
CA GLU A 202 -10.41 -1.36 12.92
C GLU A 202 -11.05 -1.98 11.68
N GLU A 203 -10.61 -1.58 10.49
CA GLU A 203 -11.08 -2.15 9.23
C GLU A 203 -10.75 -3.64 9.15
N LEU A 204 -9.51 -4.02 9.48
CA LEU A 204 -9.11 -5.43 9.47
C LEU A 204 -9.87 -6.26 10.52
N ARG A 205 -10.10 -5.72 11.71
CA ARG A 205 -10.93 -6.38 12.72
C ARG A 205 -12.35 -6.65 12.20
N GLY A 206 -12.93 -5.73 11.42
CA GLY A 206 -14.23 -5.91 10.77
C GLY A 206 -14.27 -7.06 9.75
N HIS A 207 -13.12 -7.45 9.20
CA HIS A 207 -12.99 -8.59 8.28
C HIS A 207 -12.72 -9.92 8.97
N LEU A 208 -12.34 -9.92 10.26
CA LEU A 208 -12.13 -11.16 10.99
C LEU A 208 -13.46 -11.90 11.16
N ARG A 209 -13.48 -13.14 10.69
CA ARG A 209 -14.54 -14.09 11.05
C ARG A 209 -14.19 -14.73 12.38
N ALA A 210 -15.21 -15.06 13.18
CA ALA A 210 -15.01 -15.81 14.41
C ALA A 210 -14.20 -17.08 14.11
N ARG A 211 -13.11 -17.26 14.85
CA ARG A 211 -12.35 -18.51 14.84
C ARG A 211 -13.10 -19.48 15.75
N THR A 212 -13.83 -20.42 15.15
CA THR A 212 -14.24 -21.67 15.82
C THR A 212 -13.03 -22.47 16.23
#